data_AF-A0A960YD24-F1
#
_entry.id   AF-A0A960YD24-F1
#
_cell.length_a   1.000
_cell.length_b   1.000
_cell.length_c   1.000
_cell.angle_alpha   90.00
_cell.angle_beta   90.00
_cell.angle_gamma   90.00
#
_symmetry.space_group_name_H-M   'P 1'
#
loop_
_entity.id
_entity.type
_entity.pdbx_description
1 polymer ?
#
loop_
_entity_poly.entity_id
_entity_poly.type
_entity_poly.pdbx_seq_one_letter_code
_entity_poly.pdbx_strand_id
1 'polypeptide(L)'
;MKLKIFIIFIYSTLLLFFTFKLDPENMFVSDTFIKLIQANSIIENNFLSEVIHCKNLSVFNHCQFLTPGSFFISDKLLGPFPIFQTFLMAAIIKLSFPEMIQWVSTFLFIISLTYLYIKWNLHPIFVSFMILCTPAFIHSISFFGYAISFFFLAFGLSFLFTQEKNFMKNVYAFLLGLPIFFRPEFILISGPILFFYTLYKSNKLKLVSTSIFFLLPVFSFLTINYLLYNNILGTRIISNKSGIFNTTSLIERWNIIQSLLFYGNMRVGLFMYTPIFLL
;
A
#
# COMPACT_ATOMS: atom_id res chain seq x y z
N MET A 1 27.41 -15.85 -5.18
CA MET A 1 26.50 -15.97 -4.00
C MET A 1 26.97 -15.15 -2.80
N LYS A 2 28.23 -15.29 -2.33
CA LYS A 2 28.77 -14.55 -1.17
C LYS A 2 28.63 -13.01 -1.26
N LEU A 3 29.00 -12.42 -2.39
CA LEU A 3 28.86 -10.96 -2.62
C LEU A 3 27.39 -10.48 -2.53
N LYS A 4 26.44 -11.27 -3.07
CA LYS A 4 25.01 -10.94 -2.98
C LYS A 4 24.52 -10.91 -1.54
N ILE A 5 24.89 -11.94 -0.76
CA ILE A 5 24.52 -12.03 0.66
C ILE A 5 25.13 -10.84 1.44
N PHE A 6 26.39 -10.49 1.17
CA PHE A 6 27.03 -9.35 1.81
C PHE A 6 26.32 -8.02 1.49
N ILE A 7 25.94 -7.79 0.23
CA ILE A 7 25.18 -6.60 -0.17
C ILE A 7 23.80 -6.54 0.51
N ILE A 8 23.08 -7.67 0.57
CA ILE A 8 21.81 -7.76 1.29
C ILE A 8 22.00 -7.42 2.76
N PHE A 9 23.05 -7.95 3.39
CA PHE A 9 23.37 -7.67 4.78
C PHE A 9 23.64 -6.17 5.01
N ILE A 10 24.41 -5.51 4.14
CA ILE A 10 24.66 -4.07 4.21
C ILE A 10 23.35 -3.28 4.14
N TYR A 11 22.51 -3.53 3.12
CA TYR A 11 21.26 -2.78 2.97
C TYR A 11 20.30 -3.05 4.12
N SER A 12 20.17 -4.30 4.56
CA SER A 12 19.31 -4.65 5.70
C SER A 12 19.76 -3.93 6.96
N THR A 13 21.07 -3.90 7.23
CA THR A 13 21.64 -3.19 8.38
C THR A 13 21.39 -1.70 8.29
N LEU A 14 21.57 -1.09 7.12
CA LEU A 14 21.30 0.33 6.89
C LEU A 14 19.82 0.68 7.13
N LEU A 15 18.89 -0.13 6.61
CA LEU A 15 17.45 0.08 6.76
C LEU A 15 17.00 -0.05 8.22
N LEU A 16 17.51 -1.07 8.93
CA LEU A 16 17.23 -1.27 10.35
C LEU A 16 17.82 -0.14 11.20
N PHE A 17 19.06 0.25 10.94
CA PHE A 17 19.71 1.37 11.63
C PHE A 17 18.95 2.68 11.43
N PHE A 18 18.49 2.96 10.20
CA PHE A 18 17.70 4.15 9.92
C PHE A 18 16.36 4.13 10.66
N THR A 19 15.65 2.98 10.67
CA THR A 19 14.40 2.82 11.43
C THR A 19 14.62 3.08 12.91
N PHE A 20 15.72 2.56 13.47
CA PHE A 20 16.10 2.82 14.85
C PHE A 20 16.36 4.32 15.12
N LYS A 21 17.01 5.02 14.18
CA LYS A 21 17.37 6.45 14.33
C LYS A 21 16.23 7.42 14.11
N LEU A 22 15.21 7.03 13.35
CA LEU A 22 14.03 7.87 13.11
C LEU A 22 13.15 8.05 14.35
N ASP A 23 13.37 7.25 15.39
CA ASP A 23 12.54 7.19 16.59
C ASP A 23 11.06 6.89 16.23
N PRO A 24 10.69 5.61 16.06
CA PRO A 24 9.36 5.22 15.59
C PRO A 24 8.19 5.82 16.38
N GLU A 25 8.40 6.14 17.66
CA GLU A 25 7.42 6.79 18.55
C GLU A 25 7.03 8.20 18.05
N ASN A 26 7.97 8.90 17.41
CA ASN A 26 7.81 10.28 16.94
C ASN A 26 7.44 10.41 15.46
N MET A 27 7.25 9.29 14.75
CA MET A 27 6.97 9.27 13.31
C MET A 27 5.47 9.37 12.94
N PHE A 28 4.58 9.51 13.92
CA PHE A 28 3.14 9.55 13.68
C PHE A 28 2.67 10.92 13.19
N VAL A 29 2.91 11.18 11.90
CA VAL A 29 2.35 12.34 11.18
C VAL A 29 0.83 12.15 11.01
N SER A 30 0.07 13.23 10.75
CA SER A 30 -1.41 13.25 10.65
C SER A 30 -2.03 12.01 9.96
N ASP A 31 -1.53 11.60 8.79
CA ASP A 31 -2.03 10.44 8.05
C ASP A 31 -1.84 9.12 8.82
N THR A 32 -0.65 8.90 9.41
CA THR A 32 -0.35 7.72 10.21
C THR A 32 -1.08 7.74 11.55
N PHE A 33 -1.25 8.92 12.14
CA PHE A 33 -1.99 9.11 13.38
C PHE A 33 -3.47 8.73 13.25
N ILE A 34 -4.15 9.13 12.17
CA ILE A 34 -5.56 8.74 11.94
C ILE A 34 -5.68 7.21 11.77
N LYS A 35 -4.71 6.55 11.12
CA LYS A 35 -4.69 5.07 11.04
C LYS A 35 -4.59 4.43 12.41
N LEU A 36 -3.76 4.98 13.30
CA LEU A 36 -3.64 4.50 14.67
C LEU A 36 -4.94 4.68 15.45
N ILE A 37 -5.61 5.83 15.35
CA ILE A 37 -6.89 6.06 16.02
C ILE A 37 -7.94 5.05 15.53
N GLN A 38 -7.99 4.81 14.22
CA GLN A 38 -8.91 3.84 13.63
C GLN A 38 -8.57 2.41 14.07
N ALA A 39 -7.29 2.04 14.08
CA ALA A 39 -6.84 0.73 14.57
C ALA A 39 -7.13 0.54 16.06
N ASN A 40 -6.94 1.57 16.89
CA ASN A 40 -7.28 1.53 18.31
C ASN A 40 -8.79 1.37 18.53
N SER A 41 -9.62 2.04 17.72
CA SER A 41 -11.08 1.87 17.78
C SER A 41 -11.52 0.43 17.45
N ILE A 42 -10.85 -0.21 16.48
CA ILE A 42 -11.05 -1.64 16.16
C ILE A 42 -10.66 -2.51 17.36
N ILE A 43 -9.57 -2.20 18.06
CA ILE A 43 -9.16 -2.96 19.26
C ILE A 43 -10.20 -2.80 20.37
N GLU A 44 -10.62 -1.57 20.66
CA GLU A 44 -11.58 -1.24 21.71
C GLU A 44 -12.95 -1.88 21.48
N ASN A 45 -13.36 -2.05 20.23
CA ASN A 45 -14.61 -2.72 19.88
C ASN A 45 -14.46 -4.23 19.59
N ASN A 46 -13.33 -4.85 19.96
CA ASN A 46 -13.06 -6.29 19.77
C ASN A 46 -13.12 -6.75 18.31
N PHE A 47 -12.58 -5.97 17.38
CA PHE A 47 -12.50 -6.28 15.94
C PHE A 47 -13.86 -6.40 15.26
N LEU A 48 -14.88 -5.71 15.78
CA LEU A 48 -16.23 -5.76 15.22
C LEU A 48 -16.43 -4.75 14.07
N SER A 49 -15.77 -3.59 14.12
CA SER A 49 -15.91 -2.58 13.06
C SER A 49 -14.73 -1.60 12.99
N GLU A 50 -14.49 -0.99 11.82
CA GLU A 50 -13.53 0.11 11.65
C GLU A 50 -14.08 1.51 11.98
N VAL A 51 -15.26 1.59 12.60
CA VAL A 51 -15.85 2.85 13.04
C VAL A 51 -14.97 3.45 14.14
N ILE A 52 -14.65 4.74 13.99
CA ILE A 52 -13.87 5.46 14.99
C ILE A 52 -14.79 5.75 16.18
N HIS A 53 -14.43 5.22 17.35
CA HIS A 53 -15.18 5.41 18.59
C HIS A 53 -14.46 6.42 19.49
N CYS A 54 -15.06 7.59 19.70
CA CYS A 54 -14.51 8.63 20.58
C CYS A 54 -15.06 8.50 22.01
N LYS A 55 -14.89 7.33 22.65
CA LYS A 55 -15.52 7.02 23.94
C LYS A 55 -15.15 8.04 25.03
N ASN A 56 -13.87 8.41 25.11
CA ASN A 56 -13.34 9.34 26.14
C ASN A 56 -13.46 10.83 25.76
N LEU A 57 -13.69 11.16 24.49
CA LEU A 57 -13.89 12.53 24.01
C LEU A 57 -15.39 12.88 23.90
N SER A 58 -16.27 11.94 24.22
CA SER A 58 -17.72 12.14 24.24
C SER A 58 -18.16 13.28 25.16
N VAL A 59 -17.42 13.52 26.24
CA VAL A 59 -17.62 14.58 27.24
C VAL A 59 -17.35 15.99 26.69
N PHE A 60 -16.57 16.12 25.60
CA PHE A 60 -16.16 17.40 25.01
C PHE A 60 -16.84 17.70 23.67
N ASN A 61 -18.11 17.32 23.48
CA ASN A 61 -18.83 17.41 22.19
C ASN A 61 -18.14 16.66 21.05
N HIS A 62 -17.83 15.39 21.33
CA HIS A 62 -17.45 14.37 20.35
C HIS A 62 -16.15 14.68 19.60
N CYS A 63 -15.84 13.82 18.64
CA CYS A 63 -14.66 13.76 17.78
C CYS A 63 -14.24 15.06 17.05
N GLN A 64 -14.75 16.24 17.42
CA GLN A 64 -14.45 17.55 16.84
C GLN A 64 -12.93 17.87 16.81
N PHE A 65 -12.16 17.28 17.72
CA PHE A 65 -10.70 17.42 17.78
C PHE A 65 -9.93 16.34 17.02
N LEU A 66 -10.61 15.40 16.33
CA LEU A 66 -9.91 14.47 15.44
C LEU A 66 -9.23 15.26 14.31
N THR A 67 -8.00 14.86 14.00
CA THR A 67 -7.20 15.47 12.96
C THR A 67 -7.92 15.48 11.60
N PRO A 68 -7.66 16.49 10.75
CA PRO A 68 -8.27 16.59 9.43
C PRO A 68 -8.02 15.32 8.61
N GLY A 69 -9.09 14.69 8.13
CA GLY A 69 -9.03 13.48 7.28
C GLY A 69 -10.08 12.42 7.60
N SER A 70 -10.63 12.41 8.83
CA SER A 70 -11.81 11.61 9.15
C SER A 70 -13.08 12.20 8.52
N PHE A 71 -14.07 11.34 8.23
CA PHE A 71 -15.29 11.75 7.55
C PHE A 71 -16.45 10.80 7.88
N PHE A 72 -17.69 11.24 7.64
CA PHE A 72 -18.88 10.45 7.90
C PHE A 72 -19.39 9.76 6.64
N ILE A 73 -19.73 8.47 6.77
CA ILE A 73 -20.56 7.72 5.80
C ILE A 73 -21.73 7.12 6.57
N SER A 74 -22.96 7.50 6.23
CA SER A 74 -24.19 6.96 6.86
C SER A 74 -24.09 6.93 8.39
N ASP A 75 -23.77 8.10 8.99
CA ASP A 75 -23.57 8.32 10.43
C ASP A 75 -22.39 7.59 11.09
N LYS A 76 -21.60 6.83 10.33
CA LYS A 76 -20.36 6.21 10.82
C LYS A 76 -19.18 7.13 10.58
N LEU A 77 -18.46 7.47 11.65
CA LEU A 77 -17.18 8.19 11.55
C LEU A 77 -16.06 7.22 11.13
N LEU A 78 -15.41 7.50 10.01
CA LEU A 78 -14.41 6.63 9.40
C LEU A 78 -13.13 7.41 9.09
N GLY A 79 -12.01 6.70 9.12
CA GLY A 79 -10.75 7.18 8.53
C GLY A 79 -10.72 6.96 7.01
N PRO A 80 -9.89 7.72 6.27
CA PRO A 80 -9.78 7.66 4.81
C PRO A 80 -8.96 6.45 4.33
N PHE A 81 -8.85 5.39 5.13
CA PHE A 81 -7.95 4.27 4.87
C PHE A 81 -8.73 2.98 4.63
N PRO A 82 -8.22 2.10 3.76
CA PRO A 82 -8.85 0.81 3.55
C PRO A 82 -8.97 0.00 4.84
N ILE A 83 -10.11 -0.67 5.01
CA ILE A 83 -10.41 -1.51 6.17
C ILE A 83 -9.34 -2.57 6.45
N PHE A 84 -8.85 -3.25 5.40
CA PHE A 84 -7.87 -4.31 5.56
C PHE A 84 -6.55 -3.80 6.16
N GLN A 85 -6.14 -2.61 5.76
CA GLN A 85 -4.95 -1.97 6.33
C GLN A 85 -5.14 -1.72 7.83
N THR A 86 -6.28 -1.15 8.22
CA THR A 86 -6.53 -0.74 9.61
C THR A 86 -6.76 -1.93 10.54
N PHE A 87 -7.44 -2.98 10.08
CA PHE A 87 -7.57 -4.24 10.82
C PHE A 87 -6.22 -4.94 11.02
N LEU A 88 -5.36 -4.95 10.01
CA LEU A 88 -4.05 -5.58 10.12
C LEU A 88 -3.12 -4.77 11.04
N MET A 89 -3.19 -3.43 10.99
CA MET A 89 -2.52 -2.57 11.99
C MET A 89 -3.06 -2.82 13.40
N ALA A 90 -4.38 -2.94 13.58
CA ALA A 90 -5.00 -3.25 14.87
C ALA A 90 -4.51 -4.60 15.42
N ALA A 91 -4.38 -5.62 14.57
CA ALA A 91 -3.84 -6.92 14.96
C ALA A 91 -2.37 -6.81 15.42
N ILE A 92 -1.53 -6.06 14.71
CA ILE A 92 -0.13 -5.83 15.10
C ILE A 92 -0.06 -5.12 16.45
N ILE A 93 -0.80 -4.02 16.62
CA ILE A 93 -0.81 -3.22 17.84
C ILE A 93 -1.28 -4.07 19.03
N LYS A 94 -2.37 -4.84 18.88
CA LYS A 94 -2.90 -5.68 19.96
C LYS A 94 -1.90 -6.73 20.45
N LEU A 95 -1.02 -7.22 19.58
CA LEU A 95 0.00 -8.20 19.93
C LEU A 95 1.31 -7.58 20.41
N SER A 96 1.48 -6.26 20.31
CA SER A 96 2.76 -5.59 20.56
C SER A 96 2.54 -4.13 20.98
N PHE A 97 3.11 -3.19 20.22
CA PHE A 97 3.04 -1.74 20.46
C PHE A 97 2.90 -1.00 19.11
N PRO A 98 2.41 0.25 19.09
CA PRO A 98 2.24 1.04 17.85
C PRO A 98 3.48 1.13 16.98
N GLU A 99 4.66 1.25 17.58
CA GLU A 99 5.98 1.37 16.94
C GLU A 99 6.33 0.13 16.11
N MET A 100 5.74 -1.01 16.45
CA MET A 100 5.94 -2.26 15.71
C MET A 100 5.49 -2.14 14.25
N ILE A 101 4.57 -1.23 13.95
CA ILE A 101 4.10 -0.97 12.58
C ILE A 101 5.27 -0.56 11.68
N GLN A 102 6.14 0.34 12.14
CA GLN A 102 7.32 0.81 11.39
C GLN A 102 8.32 -0.34 11.22
N TRP A 103 8.56 -1.13 12.27
CA TRP A 103 9.45 -2.30 12.19
C TRP A 103 8.96 -3.36 11.19
N VAL A 104 7.67 -3.68 11.21
CA VAL A 104 7.06 -4.59 10.21
C VAL A 104 7.19 -3.99 8.80
N SER A 105 6.96 -2.69 8.64
CA SER A 105 7.09 -1.99 7.36
C SER A 105 8.52 -2.10 6.79
N THR A 106 9.52 -1.83 7.62
CA THR A 106 10.95 -1.98 7.26
C THR A 106 11.28 -3.43 6.91
N PHE A 107 10.78 -4.40 7.68
CA PHE A 107 11.03 -5.82 7.42
C PHE A 107 10.42 -6.28 6.09
N LEU A 108 9.17 -5.89 5.81
CA LEU A 108 8.52 -6.13 4.52
C LEU A 108 9.33 -5.53 3.36
N PHE A 109 9.86 -4.32 3.53
CA PHE A 109 10.70 -3.68 2.52
C PHE A 109 12.02 -4.43 2.29
N ILE A 110 12.70 -4.85 3.36
CA ILE A 110 13.93 -5.67 3.29
C ILE A 110 13.66 -6.97 2.53
N ILE A 111 12.58 -7.68 2.86
CA ILE A 111 12.21 -8.92 2.17
C ILE A 111 11.96 -8.63 0.68
N SER A 112 11.24 -7.57 0.37
CA SER A 112 10.92 -7.19 -1.02
C SER A 112 12.18 -6.90 -1.83
N LEU A 113 13.11 -6.10 -1.29
CA LEU A 113 14.38 -5.79 -1.96
C LEU A 113 15.26 -7.04 -2.10
N THR A 114 15.31 -7.87 -1.07
CA THR A 114 16.06 -9.14 -1.11
C THR A 114 15.49 -10.06 -2.20
N TYR A 115 14.17 -10.16 -2.28
CA TYR A 115 13.48 -10.94 -3.28
C TYR A 115 13.80 -10.43 -4.69
N LEU A 116 13.63 -9.13 -4.94
CA LEU A 116 13.97 -8.53 -6.24
C LEU A 116 15.44 -8.75 -6.59
N TYR A 117 16.37 -8.50 -5.67
CA TYR A 117 17.80 -8.64 -5.92
C TYR A 117 18.24 -10.09 -6.22
N ILE A 118 17.66 -11.07 -5.53
CA ILE A 118 17.98 -12.48 -5.73
C ILE A 118 17.24 -13.03 -6.96
N LYS A 119 15.91 -12.91 -6.98
CA LYS A 119 15.05 -13.58 -7.98
C LYS A 119 15.03 -12.86 -9.31
N TRP A 120 15.05 -11.54 -9.33
CA TRP A 120 15.10 -10.77 -10.58
C TRP A 120 16.52 -10.45 -11.00
N ASN A 121 17.52 -10.92 -10.23
CA ASN A 121 18.93 -10.71 -10.52
C ASN A 121 19.29 -9.24 -10.77
N LEU A 122 18.65 -8.31 -10.04
CA LEU A 122 18.88 -6.88 -10.20
C LEU A 122 20.34 -6.51 -9.94
N HIS A 123 20.85 -5.55 -10.70
CA HIS A 123 22.17 -5.01 -10.44
C HIS A 123 22.18 -4.25 -9.11
N PRO A 124 23.23 -4.37 -8.27
CA PRO A 124 23.31 -3.65 -6.98
C PRO A 124 23.10 -2.14 -7.10
N ILE A 125 23.55 -1.53 -8.19
CA ILE A 125 23.35 -0.10 -8.46
C ILE A 125 21.86 0.26 -8.52
N PHE A 126 21.00 -0.58 -9.12
CA PHE A 126 19.56 -0.34 -9.14
C PHE A 126 18.96 -0.45 -7.75
N VAL A 127 19.40 -1.44 -6.95
CA VAL A 127 18.95 -1.58 -5.56
C VAL A 127 19.37 -0.36 -4.73
N SER A 128 20.62 0.12 -4.87
CA SER A 128 21.08 1.37 -4.26
C SER A 128 20.24 2.57 -4.70
N PHE A 129 19.95 2.69 -6.00
CA PHE A 129 19.14 3.78 -6.53
C PHE A 129 17.73 3.77 -5.94
N MET A 130 17.07 2.61 -5.85
CA MET A 130 15.76 2.47 -5.21
C MET A 130 15.79 2.93 -3.75
N ILE A 131 16.85 2.62 -3.01
CA ILE A 131 16.96 2.98 -1.58
C ILE A 131 17.29 4.48 -1.40
N LEU A 132 18.24 5.00 -2.17
CA LEU A 132 18.86 6.31 -1.90
C LEU A 132 18.30 7.44 -2.76
N CYS A 133 17.81 7.13 -3.95
CA CYS A 133 17.44 8.12 -4.96
C CYS A 133 15.94 8.14 -5.25
N THR A 134 15.16 7.30 -4.56
CA THR A 134 13.70 7.24 -4.74
C THR A 134 12.97 7.35 -3.42
N PRO A 135 11.72 7.83 -3.44
CA PRO A 135 10.85 7.83 -2.27
C PRO A 135 10.50 6.41 -1.74
N ALA A 136 10.82 5.33 -2.47
CA ALA A 136 10.40 3.98 -2.10
C ALA A 136 10.88 3.59 -0.70
N PHE A 137 12.10 3.98 -0.33
CA PHE A 137 12.64 3.75 1.00
C PHE A 137 11.86 4.49 2.09
N ILE A 138 11.76 5.82 1.99
CA ILE A 138 11.09 6.64 3.02
C ILE A 138 9.61 6.26 3.12
N HIS A 139 8.92 6.02 2.00
CA HIS A 139 7.52 5.60 2.04
C HIS A 139 7.35 4.19 2.60
N SER A 140 8.26 3.26 2.32
CA SER A 140 8.17 1.90 2.87
C SER A 140 8.44 1.86 4.36
N ILE A 141 9.23 2.76 4.92
CA ILE A 141 9.42 2.82 6.37
C ILE A 141 8.28 3.58 7.04
N SER A 142 7.84 4.69 6.45
CA SER A 142 6.89 5.61 7.08
C SER A 142 5.42 5.18 6.93
N PHE A 143 5.09 4.41 5.88
CA PHE A 143 3.70 4.06 5.56
C PHE A 143 3.53 2.56 5.38
N PHE A 144 2.99 1.91 6.41
CA PHE A 144 2.69 0.48 6.41
C PHE A 144 1.91 -0.01 5.17
N GLY A 145 0.84 0.71 4.80
CA GLY A 145 0.04 0.38 3.61
C GLY A 145 0.85 0.42 2.30
N TYR A 146 1.87 1.27 2.21
CA TYR A 146 2.78 1.28 1.06
C TYR A 146 3.76 0.10 1.13
N ALA A 147 4.37 -0.17 2.28
CA ALA A 147 5.32 -1.27 2.45
C ALA A 147 4.73 -2.64 2.07
N ILE A 148 3.51 -2.92 2.54
CA ILE A 148 2.81 -4.18 2.23
C ILE A 148 2.34 -4.23 0.77
N SER A 149 1.94 -3.09 0.19
CA SER A 149 1.62 -3.01 -1.25
C SER A 149 2.86 -3.29 -2.10
N PHE A 150 3.99 -2.69 -1.74
CA PHE A 150 5.28 -2.89 -2.39
C PHE A 150 5.73 -4.35 -2.29
N PHE A 151 5.55 -4.99 -1.13
CA PHE A 151 5.78 -6.41 -0.94
C PHE A 151 4.95 -7.25 -1.91
N PHE A 152 3.64 -7.07 -1.95
CA PHE A 152 2.79 -7.84 -2.86
C PHE A 152 3.11 -7.59 -4.35
N LEU A 153 3.47 -6.37 -4.73
CA LEU A 153 3.92 -6.07 -6.09
C LEU A 153 5.25 -6.73 -6.44
N ALA A 154 6.25 -6.66 -5.56
CA ALA A 154 7.58 -7.23 -5.81
C ALA A 154 7.50 -8.73 -6.09
N PHE A 155 6.69 -9.45 -5.32
CA PHE A 155 6.43 -10.87 -5.55
C PHE A 155 5.50 -11.08 -6.75
N GLY A 156 4.40 -10.33 -6.82
CA GLY A 156 3.36 -10.50 -7.82
C GLY A 156 3.86 -10.29 -9.25
N LEU A 157 4.72 -9.29 -9.48
CA LEU A 157 5.29 -9.01 -10.80
C LEU A 157 6.17 -10.14 -11.35
N SER A 158 6.60 -11.09 -10.51
CA SER A 158 7.36 -12.26 -10.94
C SER A 158 6.59 -13.16 -11.90
N PHE A 159 5.26 -13.01 -11.98
CA PHE A 159 4.44 -13.67 -12.99
C PHE A 159 4.89 -13.36 -14.43
N LEU A 160 5.52 -12.20 -14.66
CA LEU A 160 6.02 -11.76 -15.97
C LEU A 160 7.21 -12.61 -16.43
N PHE A 161 8.09 -12.96 -15.49
CA PHE A 161 9.39 -13.58 -15.77
C PHE A 161 9.44 -15.07 -15.43
N THR A 162 8.44 -15.57 -14.71
CA THR A 162 8.44 -16.95 -14.28
C THR A 162 8.22 -17.93 -15.44
N GLN A 163 9.10 -18.92 -15.55
CA GLN A 163 8.89 -20.12 -16.37
C GLN A 163 8.22 -21.24 -15.56
N GLU A 164 7.81 -20.95 -14.31
CA GLU A 164 7.21 -21.94 -13.43
C GLU A 164 5.87 -22.48 -13.97
N LYS A 165 5.41 -23.57 -13.34
CA LYS A 165 4.13 -24.22 -13.65
C LYS A 165 2.98 -23.20 -13.60
N ASN A 166 1.93 -23.46 -14.39
CA ASN A 166 0.75 -22.59 -14.49
C ASN A 166 0.18 -22.17 -13.12
N PHE A 167 0.21 -23.06 -12.12
CA PHE A 167 -0.28 -22.74 -10.77
C PHE A 167 0.52 -21.63 -10.08
N MET A 168 1.85 -21.69 -10.07
CA MET A 168 2.67 -20.66 -9.42
C MET A 168 2.53 -19.30 -10.11
N LYS A 169 2.43 -19.32 -11.44
CA LYS A 169 2.14 -18.10 -12.21
C LYS A 169 0.79 -17.48 -11.80
N ASN A 170 -0.23 -18.30 -11.59
CA ASN A 170 -1.53 -17.86 -11.10
C ASN A 170 -1.43 -17.30 -9.67
N VAL A 171 -0.62 -17.91 -8.79
CA VAL A 171 -0.35 -17.38 -7.45
C VAL A 171 0.31 -16.00 -7.53
N TYR A 172 1.31 -15.80 -8.38
CA TYR A 172 1.92 -14.48 -8.59
C TYR A 172 0.89 -13.45 -9.12
N ALA A 173 0.00 -13.85 -10.03
CA ALA A 173 -1.07 -12.96 -10.51
C ALA A 173 -2.06 -12.58 -9.40
N PHE A 174 -2.40 -13.52 -8.49
CA PHE A 174 -3.20 -13.23 -7.30
C PHE A 174 -2.48 -12.22 -6.39
N LEU A 175 -1.19 -12.44 -6.11
CA LEU A 175 -0.38 -11.52 -5.31
C LEU A 175 -0.34 -10.11 -5.95
N LEU A 176 -0.30 -10.01 -7.28
CA LEU A 176 -0.30 -8.75 -8.01
C LEU A 176 -1.61 -7.94 -7.81
N GLY A 177 -2.71 -8.61 -7.51
CA GLY A 177 -4.01 -7.97 -7.26
C GLY A 177 -4.23 -7.54 -5.80
N LEU A 178 -3.50 -8.11 -4.84
CA LEU A 178 -3.64 -7.77 -3.40
C LEU A 178 -3.29 -6.33 -2.98
N PRO A 179 -2.38 -5.57 -3.62
CA PRO A 179 -2.01 -4.22 -3.20
C PRO A 179 -3.19 -3.26 -3.03
N ILE A 180 -4.27 -3.44 -3.80
CA ILE A 180 -5.46 -2.59 -3.77
C ILE A 180 -6.15 -2.56 -2.40
N PHE A 181 -6.02 -3.63 -1.62
CA PHE A 181 -6.58 -3.73 -0.27
C PHE A 181 -5.92 -2.78 0.72
N PHE A 182 -4.72 -2.31 0.41
CA PHE A 182 -3.96 -1.39 1.25
C PHE A 182 -3.88 -0.01 0.60
N ARG A 183 -3.80 0.05 -0.73
CA ARG A 183 -3.74 1.28 -1.51
C ARG A 183 -4.42 1.06 -2.87
N PRO A 184 -5.69 1.47 -3.04
CA PRO A 184 -6.46 1.24 -4.26
C PRO A 184 -5.79 1.79 -5.53
N GLU A 185 -4.97 2.83 -5.39
CA GLU A 185 -4.26 3.47 -6.50
C GLU A 185 -3.30 2.51 -7.24
N PHE A 186 -2.87 1.42 -6.60
CA PHE A 186 -2.00 0.42 -7.25
C PHE A 186 -2.65 -0.34 -8.39
N ILE A 187 -3.97 -0.31 -8.53
CA ILE A 187 -4.66 -0.88 -9.70
C ILE A 187 -4.21 -0.19 -11.01
N LEU A 188 -3.80 1.08 -10.93
CA LEU A 188 -3.26 1.86 -12.05
C LEU A 188 -1.91 1.34 -12.54
N ILE A 189 -1.25 0.48 -11.75
CA ILE A 189 0.00 -0.18 -12.11
C ILE A 189 -0.29 -1.62 -12.50
N SER A 190 -0.91 -2.39 -11.60
CA SER A 190 -1.08 -3.82 -11.79
C SER A 190 -2.03 -4.18 -12.93
N GLY A 191 -3.10 -3.39 -13.12
CA GLY A 191 -4.08 -3.58 -14.18
C GLY A 191 -3.47 -3.46 -15.58
N PRO A 192 -2.84 -2.32 -15.93
CA PRO A 192 -2.18 -2.16 -17.22
C PRO A 192 -1.11 -3.21 -17.51
N ILE A 193 -0.29 -3.57 -16.51
CA ILE A 193 0.74 -4.60 -16.66
C ILE A 193 0.12 -5.94 -17.08
N LEU A 194 -0.93 -6.37 -16.39
CA LEU A 194 -1.63 -7.59 -16.75
C LEU A 194 -2.30 -7.48 -18.13
N PHE A 195 -2.92 -6.34 -18.43
CA PHE A 195 -3.55 -6.09 -19.72
C PHE A 195 -2.55 -6.20 -20.88
N PHE A 196 -1.44 -5.47 -20.84
CA PHE A 196 -0.41 -5.55 -21.88
C PHE A 196 0.24 -6.94 -21.95
N TYR A 197 0.43 -7.60 -20.81
CA TYR A 197 0.90 -8.98 -20.78
C TYR A 197 -0.05 -9.93 -21.53
N THR A 198 -1.37 -9.74 -21.37
CA THR A 198 -2.37 -10.55 -22.05
C THR A 198 -2.44 -10.30 -23.55
N LEU A 199 -2.21 -9.06 -23.99
CA LEU A 199 -2.12 -8.74 -25.42
C LEU A 199 -0.87 -9.34 -26.08
N TYR A 200 0.26 -9.34 -25.37
CA TYR A 200 1.54 -9.79 -25.92
C TYR A 200 1.64 -11.32 -26.08
N LYS A 201 0.98 -12.10 -25.21
CA LYS A 201 1.08 -13.56 -25.24
C LYS A 201 0.01 -14.20 -26.13
N SER A 202 0.43 -15.15 -26.97
CA SER A 202 -0.45 -15.87 -27.91
C SER A 202 -1.31 -16.97 -27.27
N ASN A 203 -0.95 -17.49 -26.08
CA ASN A 203 -1.65 -18.62 -25.46
C ASN A 203 -2.87 -18.17 -24.63
N LYS A 204 -4.03 -18.08 -25.30
CA LYS A 204 -5.29 -17.55 -24.75
C LYS A 204 -5.79 -18.29 -23.50
N LEU A 205 -5.70 -19.62 -23.43
CA LEU A 205 -6.23 -20.40 -22.29
C LEU A 205 -5.45 -20.16 -20.99
N LYS A 206 -4.12 -20.12 -21.06
CA LYS A 206 -3.27 -19.83 -19.88
C LYS A 206 -3.44 -18.39 -19.39
N LEU A 207 -3.77 -17.48 -20.31
CA LEU A 207 -4.06 -16.08 -19.99
C LEU A 207 -5.36 -15.94 -19.21
N VAL A 208 -6.44 -16.62 -19.61
CA VAL A 208 -7.72 -16.59 -18.89
C VAL A 208 -7.53 -16.98 -17.43
N SER A 209 -6.80 -18.07 -17.15
CA SER A 209 -6.54 -18.49 -15.78
C SER A 209 -5.72 -17.48 -14.98
N THR A 210 -4.70 -16.87 -15.59
CA THR A 210 -3.86 -15.85 -14.93
C THR A 210 -4.70 -14.61 -14.59
N SER A 211 -5.56 -14.19 -15.53
CA SER A 211 -6.46 -13.05 -15.35
C SER A 211 -7.51 -13.31 -14.27
N ILE A 212 -8.09 -14.51 -14.20
CA ILE A 212 -9.04 -14.87 -13.14
C ILE A 212 -8.37 -14.74 -11.77
N PHE A 213 -7.16 -15.27 -11.60
CA PHE A 213 -6.47 -15.20 -10.32
C PHE A 213 -6.13 -13.77 -9.89
N PHE A 214 -5.78 -12.89 -10.83
CA PHE A 214 -5.64 -11.46 -10.54
C PHE A 214 -6.97 -10.78 -10.21
N LEU A 215 -8.05 -11.15 -10.91
CA LEU A 215 -9.36 -10.55 -10.72
C LEU A 215 -10.02 -10.98 -9.40
N LEU A 216 -9.69 -12.15 -8.85
CA LEU A 216 -10.21 -12.62 -7.56
C LEU A 216 -10.03 -11.60 -6.41
N PRO A 217 -8.82 -11.12 -6.08
CA PRO A 217 -8.64 -10.10 -5.05
C PRO A 217 -9.28 -8.76 -5.46
N VAL A 218 -9.29 -8.41 -6.75
CA VAL A 218 -9.96 -7.19 -7.26
C VAL A 218 -11.46 -7.22 -6.98
N PHE A 219 -12.16 -8.27 -7.41
CA PHE A 219 -13.59 -8.40 -7.16
C PHE A 219 -13.90 -8.54 -5.67
N SER A 220 -13.05 -9.22 -4.90
CA SER A 220 -13.21 -9.31 -3.44
C SER A 220 -13.12 -7.93 -2.80
N PHE A 221 -12.15 -7.11 -3.20
CA PHE A 221 -12.02 -5.73 -2.74
C PHE A 221 -13.27 -4.90 -3.08
N LEU A 222 -13.72 -4.93 -4.34
CA LEU A 222 -14.91 -4.17 -4.77
C LEU A 222 -16.16 -4.60 -3.99
N THR A 223 -16.35 -5.91 -3.80
CA THR A 223 -17.50 -6.49 -3.09
C THR A 223 -17.49 -6.07 -1.63
N ILE A 224 -16.36 -6.19 -0.92
CA ILE A 224 -16.28 -5.84 0.49
C ILE A 224 -16.52 -4.35 0.71
N ASN A 225 -15.93 -3.49 -0.12
CA ASN A 225 -16.17 -2.05 -0.02
C ASN A 225 -17.62 -1.69 -0.32
N TYR A 226 -18.25 -2.35 -1.30
CA TYR A 226 -19.67 -2.15 -1.58
C TYR A 226 -20.55 -2.52 -0.39
N LEU A 227 -20.32 -3.69 0.21
CA LEU A 227 -21.10 -4.17 1.36
C LEU A 227 -20.94 -3.26 2.59
N LEU A 228 -19.75 -2.70 2.82
CA LEU A 228 -19.48 -1.87 4.00
C LEU A 228 -19.87 -0.40 3.84
N TYR A 229 -19.66 0.16 2.63
CA TYR A 229 -19.73 1.61 2.38
C TYR A 229 -20.76 2.00 1.33
N ASN A 230 -21.48 1.04 0.74
CA ASN A 230 -22.32 1.25 -0.44
C ASN A 230 -21.54 1.90 -1.61
N ASN A 231 -20.23 1.61 -1.70
CA ASN A 231 -19.34 2.18 -2.70
C ASN A 231 -18.18 1.23 -2.99
N ILE A 232 -18.00 0.86 -4.26
CA ILE A 232 -17.01 -0.12 -4.70
C ILE A 232 -15.54 0.34 -4.53
N LEU A 233 -15.29 1.66 -4.49
CA LEU A 233 -13.93 2.23 -4.46
C LEU A 233 -13.40 2.42 -3.03
N GLY A 234 -14.25 2.24 -2.02
CA GLY A 234 -13.88 2.30 -0.61
C GLY A 234 -13.63 3.70 -0.06
N THR A 235 -13.37 3.75 1.24
CA THR A 235 -13.21 4.98 2.03
C THR A 235 -12.15 5.92 1.48
N ARG A 236 -11.02 5.37 1.00
CA ARG A 236 -9.88 6.14 0.47
C ARG A 236 -10.25 7.03 -0.72
N ILE A 237 -11.07 6.53 -1.64
CA ILE A 237 -11.47 7.31 -2.82
C ILE A 237 -12.61 8.25 -2.47
N ILE A 238 -13.55 7.81 -1.61
CA ILE A 238 -14.67 8.63 -1.16
C ILE A 238 -14.18 9.89 -0.42
N SER A 239 -13.25 9.74 0.52
CA SER A 239 -12.73 10.86 1.31
C SER A 239 -12.00 11.89 0.45
N ASN A 240 -11.38 11.46 -0.64
CA ASN A 240 -10.65 12.33 -1.57
C ASN A 240 -11.54 12.88 -2.71
N LYS A 241 -12.82 12.50 -2.77
CA LYS A 241 -13.73 12.87 -3.85
C LYS A 241 -13.89 14.40 -3.93
N SER A 242 -14.05 15.06 -2.79
CA SER A 242 -14.19 16.53 -2.74
C SER A 242 -12.92 17.23 -3.23
N GLY A 243 -11.74 16.76 -2.84
CA GLY A 243 -10.46 17.38 -3.25
C GLY A 243 -10.14 17.24 -4.74
N ILE A 244 -10.55 16.14 -5.38
CA ILE A 244 -10.24 15.87 -6.79
C ILE A 244 -11.37 16.34 -7.72
N PHE A 245 -12.63 16.16 -7.33
CA PHE A 245 -13.78 16.36 -8.22
C PHE A 245 -14.58 17.64 -7.93
N ASN A 246 -14.33 18.37 -6.83
CA ASN A 246 -14.94 19.69 -6.61
C ASN A 246 -14.08 20.86 -7.11
N THR A 247 -12.90 20.61 -7.69
CA THR A 247 -12.16 21.65 -8.41
C THR A 247 -12.94 22.09 -9.64
N THR A 248 -13.09 23.40 -9.81
CA THR A 248 -13.94 24.01 -10.84
C THR A 248 -13.26 24.02 -12.22
N SER A 249 -11.93 23.93 -12.29
CA SER A 249 -11.18 23.93 -13.54
C SER A 249 -10.63 22.54 -13.90
N LEU A 250 -10.76 22.14 -15.18
CA LEU A 250 -10.16 20.91 -15.72
C LEU A 250 -8.63 20.92 -15.61
N ILE A 251 -8.02 22.11 -15.66
CA ILE A 251 -6.58 22.32 -15.56
C ILE A 251 -6.08 21.98 -14.15
N GLU A 252 -6.80 22.38 -13.09
CA GLU A 252 -6.46 21.98 -11.73
C GLU A 252 -6.53 20.48 -11.54
N ARG A 253 -7.56 19.82 -12.09
CA ARG A 253 -7.67 18.35 -12.05
C ARG A 253 -6.49 17.67 -12.72
N TRP A 254 -6.09 18.17 -13.90
CA TRP A 254 -4.93 17.66 -14.62
C TRP A 254 -3.65 17.83 -13.80
N ASN A 255 -3.44 19.00 -13.20
CA ASN A 255 -2.26 19.27 -12.36
C ASN A 255 -2.23 18.36 -11.12
N ILE A 256 -3.38 18.08 -10.50
CA ILE A 256 -3.49 17.13 -9.40
C ILE A 256 -3.12 15.72 -9.86
N ILE A 257 -3.67 15.26 -11.00
CA ILE A 257 -3.37 13.93 -11.55
C ILE A 257 -1.87 13.81 -11.90
N GLN A 258 -1.30 14.81 -12.57
CA GLN A 258 0.12 14.84 -12.92
C GLN A 258 1.01 14.80 -11.67
N SER A 259 0.66 15.58 -10.64
CA SER A 259 1.36 15.58 -9.36
C SER A 259 1.30 14.23 -8.65
N LEU A 260 0.15 13.53 -8.72
CA LEU A 260 -0.04 12.23 -8.07
C LEU A 260 0.68 11.09 -8.80
N LEU A 261 0.78 11.14 -10.13
CA LEU A 261 1.37 10.07 -10.93
C LEU A 261 2.88 10.25 -11.17
N PHE A 262 3.33 11.47 -11.41
CA PHE A 262 4.72 11.75 -11.82
C PHE A 262 5.46 12.63 -10.81
N TYR A 263 5.15 13.91 -10.76
CA TYR A 263 5.78 14.89 -9.89
C TYR A 263 4.95 16.18 -9.89
N GLY A 264 4.85 16.84 -8.74
CA GLY A 264 4.24 18.17 -8.61
C GLY A 264 4.00 18.51 -7.15
N ASN A 265 3.83 19.79 -6.80
CA ASN A 265 3.71 20.25 -5.41
C ASN A 265 4.84 19.75 -4.49
N MET A 266 6.07 19.72 -5.00
CA MET A 266 7.27 19.21 -4.29
C MET A 266 7.17 17.76 -3.81
N ARG A 267 6.25 16.98 -4.37
CA ARG A 267 6.09 15.54 -4.09
C ARG A 267 6.31 14.74 -5.36
N VAL A 268 6.96 13.60 -5.19
CA VAL A 268 7.17 12.60 -6.24
C VAL A 268 5.91 11.74 -6.34
N GLY A 269 5.46 11.45 -7.56
CA GLY A 269 4.25 10.70 -7.86
C GLY A 269 4.46 9.20 -7.94
N LEU A 270 3.35 8.45 -7.96
CA LEU A 270 3.27 7.00 -7.85
C LEU A 270 4.26 6.23 -8.73
N PHE A 271 4.40 6.61 -10.00
CA PHE A 271 5.25 5.87 -10.94
C PHE A 271 6.73 6.01 -10.58
N MET A 272 7.17 7.17 -10.10
CA MET A 272 8.58 7.43 -9.80
C MET A 272 9.09 6.74 -8.52
N TYR A 273 8.26 6.02 -7.78
CA TYR A 273 8.68 5.19 -6.64
C TYR A 273 8.20 3.73 -6.69
N THR A 274 7.48 3.34 -7.73
CA THR A 274 6.98 1.96 -7.89
C THR A 274 8.06 1.07 -8.50
N PRO A 275 8.27 -0.17 -8.00
CA PRO A 275 9.39 -1.00 -8.40
C PRO A 275 9.54 -1.17 -9.92
N ILE A 276 8.45 -1.33 -10.67
CA ILE A 276 8.54 -1.57 -12.11
C ILE A 276 9.06 -0.38 -12.93
N PHE A 277 8.86 0.85 -12.45
CA PHE A 277 9.31 2.06 -13.11
C PHE A 277 10.69 2.51 -12.61
N LEU A 278 11.24 1.79 -11.63
CA LEU A 278 12.60 1.94 -11.10
C LEU A 278 13.56 0.90 -11.71
N LEU A 279 13.06 0.07 -12.63
CA LEU A 279 13.75 -1.01 -13.33
C LEU A 279 13.85 -0.71 -14.82
#